data_AF-A0A2C9LK33-F1
#
_entry.id   AF-A0A2C9LK33-F1
#
_cell.length_a   1.000
_cell.length_b   1.000
_cell.length_c   1.000
_cell.angle_alpha   90.00
_cell.angle_beta   90.00
_cell.angle_gamma   90.00
#
_symmetry.space_group_name_H-M   'P 1'
#
loop_
_entity.id
_entity.type
_entity.pdbx_description
1 polymer ?
#
loop_
_entity_poly.entity_id
_entity_poly.type
_entity_poly.pdbx_seq_one_letter_code
_entity_poly.pdbx_strand_id
1 'polypeptide(L)'
;MGREKKSFSAVKYIFFGFNVFVWLLGCGVLAVAIWLWASRGPSTAVIPTYSFLSASSLCIISSVIILIIGFMGCCGAFLENQCLLIGYFILVLLVFALEITAGSLGFVMKDKIRDVIYKELASGIKYDYRTEVQLNDQSKNNSFYDRDARGWSTSLDTLQRDLQCCGVDNHTDWYNIQAWPNEQKVPDSCCIHPSINCGFGDPSLWHQRGCLEEVEYWFTRNMYILGVTGVTIGSVQILIMVAAVAQFCYIRSKRFPL
;
A
#
# COMPACT_ATOMS: atom_id res chain seq x y z
N MET A 1 -35.31 -30.71 9.94
CA MET A 1 -34.19 -31.70 10.06
C MET A 1 -33.34 -31.93 8.81
N GLY A 2 -33.82 -32.52 7.70
CA GLY A 2 -32.94 -32.85 6.55
C GLY A 2 -32.44 -31.64 5.75
N ARG A 3 -33.26 -30.59 5.59
CA ARG A 3 -32.92 -29.35 4.87
C ARG A 3 -31.99 -28.43 5.69
N GLU A 4 -32.15 -28.42 7.02
CA GLU A 4 -31.27 -27.67 7.94
C GLU A 4 -29.85 -28.25 7.99
N LYS A 5 -29.70 -29.58 8.13
CA LYS A 5 -28.38 -30.23 8.13
C LYS A 5 -27.59 -29.96 6.83
N LYS A 6 -28.27 -29.96 5.68
CA LYS A 6 -27.65 -29.60 4.38
C LYS A 6 -27.22 -28.12 4.31
N SER A 7 -28.03 -27.21 4.87
CA SER A 7 -27.71 -25.77 4.91
C SER A 7 -26.46 -25.48 5.76
N PHE A 8 -26.34 -26.07 6.95
CA PHE A 8 -25.17 -25.89 7.82
C PHE A 8 -23.88 -26.47 7.23
N SER A 9 -23.96 -27.61 6.54
CA SER A 9 -22.82 -28.14 5.79
C SER A 9 -22.38 -27.21 4.66
N ALA A 10 -23.30 -26.61 3.91
CA ALA A 10 -22.95 -25.65 2.84
C ALA A 10 -22.22 -24.41 3.39
N VAL A 11 -22.69 -23.82 4.49
CA VAL A 11 -22.02 -22.65 5.12
C VAL A 11 -20.60 -23.00 5.56
N LYS A 12 -20.37 -24.21 6.10
CA LYS A 12 -19.03 -24.67 6.49
C LYS A 12 -18.08 -24.75 5.30
N TYR A 13 -18.51 -25.37 4.20
CA TYR A 13 -17.66 -25.52 3.00
C TYR A 13 -17.42 -24.18 2.30
N ILE A 14 -18.42 -23.29 2.23
CA ILE A 14 -18.26 -21.95 1.67
C ILE A 14 -17.28 -21.13 2.50
N PHE A 15 -17.43 -21.12 3.84
CA PHE A 15 -16.52 -20.39 4.74
C PHE A 15 -15.08 -20.93 4.64
N PHE A 16 -14.90 -22.25 4.64
CA PHE A 16 -13.59 -22.87 4.45
C PHE A 16 -12.98 -22.51 3.09
N GLY A 17 -13.73 -22.69 2.00
CA GLY A 17 -13.26 -22.40 0.65
C GLY A 17 -12.90 -20.94 0.45
N PHE A 18 -13.69 -20.02 1.01
CA PHE A 18 -13.40 -18.59 1.00
C PHE A 18 -12.10 -18.26 1.75
N ASN A 19 -11.88 -18.83 2.95
CA ASN A 19 -10.65 -18.60 3.70
C ASN A 19 -9.41 -19.18 3.01
N VAL A 20 -9.53 -20.34 2.35
CA VAL A 20 -8.45 -20.91 1.53
C VAL A 20 -8.14 -19.99 0.35
N PHE A 21 -9.16 -19.47 -0.33
CA PHE A 21 -8.98 -18.53 -1.43
C PHE A 21 -8.26 -17.25 -0.99
N VAL A 22 -8.71 -16.63 0.12
CA VAL A 22 -8.07 -15.43 0.69
C VAL A 22 -6.63 -15.72 1.11
N TRP A 23 -6.37 -16.89 1.69
CA TRP A 23 -5.02 -17.31 2.07
C TRP A 23 -4.09 -17.44 0.86
N LEU A 24 -4.55 -18.08 -0.23
CA LEU A 24 -3.80 -18.20 -1.47
C LEU A 24 -3.53 -16.83 -2.13
N LEU A 25 -4.52 -15.93 -2.13
CA LEU A 25 -4.32 -14.55 -2.57
C LEU A 25 -3.27 -13.85 -1.71
N GLY A 26 -3.32 -14.01 -0.39
CA GLY A 26 -2.31 -13.48 0.54
C GLY A 26 -0.90 -13.98 0.23
N CYS A 27 -0.74 -15.26 -0.11
CA CYS A 27 0.55 -15.81 -0.53
C CYS A 27 1.06 -15.15 -1.83
N GLY A 28 0.17 -14.97 -2.81
CA GLY A 28 0.50 -14.33 -4.08
C GLY A 28 0.94 -12.88 -3.89
N VAL A 29 0.16 -12.10 -3.12
CA VAL A 29 0.49 -10.69 -2.83
C VAL A 29 1.79 -10.60 -2.02
N LEU A 30 2.00 -11.46 -1.03
CA LEU A 30 3.24 -11.50 -0.26
C LEU A 30 4.45 -11.79 -1.16
N ALA A 31 4.34 -12.75 -2.08
CA ALA A 31 5.42 -13.09 -3.01
C ALA A 31 5.78 -11.89 -3.90
N VAL A 32 4.77 -11.20 -4.46
CA VAL A 32 4.99 -9.99 -5.27
C VAL A 32 5.58 -8.86 -4.42
N ALA A 33 5.09 -8.66 -3.20
CA ALA A 33 5.58 -7.60 -2.32
C ALA A 33 7.05 -7.84 -1.89
N ILE A 34 7.41 -9.08 -1.56
CA ILE A 34 8.80 -9.48 -1.28
C ILE A 34 9.66 -9.32 -2.54
N TRP A 35 9.16 -9.69 -3.72
CA TRP A 35 9.90 -9.50 -4.98
C TRP A 35 10.19 -8.03 -5.26
N LEU A 36 9.19 -7.16 -5.09
CA LEU A 36 9.33 -5.71 -5.23
C LEU A 36 10.32 -5.15 -4.21
N TRP A 37 10.21 -5.56 -2.95
CA TRP A 37 11.11 -5.16 -1.88
C TRP A 37 12.56 -5.62 -2.12
N ALA A 38 12.75 -6.85 -2.61
CA ALA A 38 14.07 -7.40 -2.90
C ALA A 38 14.72 -6.76 -4.14
N SER A 39 13.93 -6.50 -5.18
CA SER A 39 14.41 -5.93 -6.45
C SER A 39 14.68 -4.43 -6.35
N ARG A 40 13.81 -3.68 -5.64
CA ARG A 40 13.87 -2.22 -5.57
C ARG A 40 14.29 -1.66 -4.21
N GLY A 41 14.54 -2.52 -3.22
CA GLY A 41 14.78 -2.11 -1.83
C GLY A 41 13.49 -1.73 -1.10
N PRO A 42 13.57 -1.37 0.20
CA PRO A 42 12.45 -0.84 0.99
C PRO A 42 11.83 0.47 0.46
N SER A 43 12.39 1.06 -0.60
CA SER A 43 12.37 2.48 -0.97
C SER A 43 11.51 2.80 -2.19
N THR A 44 10.45 2.02 -2.39
CA THR A 44 9.24 2.56 -3.04
C THR A 44 8.50 3.56 -2.14
N ALA A 45 8.99 3.79 -0.92
CA ALA A 45 8.46 4.82 -0.03
C ALA A 45 8.67 6.17 -0.70
N VAL A 46 7.60 6.92 -0.93
CA VAL A 46 7.61 8.35 -1.29
C VAL A 46 7.76 9.22 -0.01
N ILE A 47 8.12 8.60 1.12
CA ILE A 47 8.49 9.28 2.36
C ILE A 47 9.77 8.64 2.94
N PRO A 48 10.97 9.24 2.75
CA PRO A 48 12.25 8.60 3.09
C PRO A 48 12.40 8.31 4.58
N THR A 49 11.94 9.22 5.44
CA THR A 49 12.07 9.11 6.90
C THR A 49 11.25 7.94 7.49
N TYR A 50 10.21 7.49 6.79
CA TYR A 50 9.35 6.40 7.21
C TYR A 50 9.35 5.26 6.19
N SER A 51 10.49 4.61 6.00
CA SER A 51 10.64 3.50 5.04
C SER A 51 9.70 2.31 5.32
N PHE A 52 9.17 2.18 6.55
CA PHE A 52 8.12 1.20 6.90
C PHE A 52 6.75 1.52 6.28
N LEU A 53 6.50 2.79 5.94
CA LEU A 53 5.31 3.25 5.23
C LEU A 53 5.45 3.10 3.70
N SER A 54 6.54 2.49 3.22
CA SER A 54 6.63 2.19 1.78
C SER A 54 5.51 1.26 1.34
N ALA A 55 5.06 1.44 0.10
CA ALA A 55 4.00 0.62 -0.48
C ALA A 55 4.34 -0.87 -0.36
N SER A 56 5.58 -1.27 -0.67
CA SER A 56 6.05 -2.65 -0.51
C SER A 56 6.01 -3.15 0.93
N SER A 57 6.43 -2.35 1.92
CA SER A 57 6.43 -2.76 3.33
C SER A 57 5.01 -2.92 3.86
N LEU A 58 4.12 -1.98 3.55
CA LEU A 58 2.70 -2.06 3.93
C LEU A 58 2.00 -3.25 3.27
N CYS A 59 2.31 -3.57 2.01
CA CYS A 59 1.83 -4.77 1.34
C CYS A 59 2.35 -6.06 2.01
N ILE A 60 3.61 -6.11 2.44
CA ILE A 60 4.15 -7.26 3.19
C ILE A 60 3.40 -7.44 4.53
N ILE A 61 3.29 -6.37 5.32
CA ILE A 61 2.64 -6.41 6.64
C ILE A 61 1.17 -6.85 6.51
N SER A 62 0.42 -6.21 5.61
CA SER A 62 -0.99 -6.57 5.36
C SER A 62 -1.14 -8.01 4.86
N SER A 63 -0.26 -8.47 3.97
CA SER A 63 -0.29 -9.85 3.48
C SER A 63 -0.02 -10.88 4.59
N VAL A 64 0.94 -10.61 5.48
CA VAL A 64 1.22 -11.48 6.64
C VAL A 64 0.00 -11.56 7.56
N ILE A 65 -0.66 -10.43 7.84
CA ILE A 65 -1.90 -10.40 8.64
C ILE A 65 -3.00 -11.25 7.97
N ILE A 66 -3.20 -11.08 6.66
CA ILE A 66 -4.16 -11.86 5.87
C ILE A 66 -3.85 -13.36 5.93
N LEU A 67 -2.58 -13.75 5.88
CA LEU A 67 -2.18 -15.16 5.98
C LEU A 67 -2.48 -15.76 7.35
N ILE A 68 -2.21 -15.02 8.44
CA ILE A 68 -2.52 -15.47 9.80
C ILE A 68 -4.04 -15.64 9.95
N ILE A 69 -4.82 -14.64 9.53
CA ILE A 69 -6.28 -14.67 9.57
C ILE A 69 -6.81 -15.84 8.73
N GLY A 70 -6.35 -15.99 7.49
CA GLY A 70 -6.76 -17.07 6.58
C GLY A 70 -6.42 -18.46 7.14
N PHE A 71 -5.24 -18.63 7.73
CA PHE A 71 -4.83 -19.88 8.37
C PHE A 71 -5.73 -20.22 9.56
N MET A 72 -5.99 -19.24 10.44
CA MET A 72 -6.87 -19.44 11.60
C MET A 72 -8.32 -19.75 11.19
N GLY A 73 -8.85 -19.08 10.16
CA GLY A 73 -10.18 -19.35 9.61
C GLY A 73 -10.28 -20.75 8.98
N CYS A 74 -9.30 -21.12 8.18
CA CYS A 74 -9.18 -22.43 7.53
C CYS A 74 -9.07 -23.57 8.55
N CYS A 75 -8.08 -23.50 9.44
CA CYS A 75 -7.87 -24.51 10.48
C CYS A 75 -9.00 -24.53 11.52
N GLY A 76 -9.57 -23.39 11.89
CA GLY A 76 -10.71 -23.31 12.80
C GLY A 76 -11.95 -24.03 12.24
N ALA A 77 -12.23 -23.87 10.95
CA ALA A 77 -13.33 -24.56 10.27
C ALA A 77 -13.06 -26.04 10.04
N PHE A 78 -11.84 -26.40 9.61
CA PHE A 78 -11.47 -27.79 9.32
C PHE A 78 -11.36 -28.65 10.59
N LEU A 79 -10.64 -28.15 11.60
CA LEU A 79 -10.42 -28.84 12.88
C LEU A 79 -11.61 -28.72 13.84
N GLU A 80 -12.66 -27.98 13.47
CA GLU A 80 -13.79 -27.65 14.35
C GLU A 80 -13.32 -27.08 15.71
N ASN A 81 -12.27 -26.24 15.70
CA ASN A 81 -11.64 -25.71 16.91
C ASN A 81 -12.20 -24.32 17.25
N GLN A 82 -12.94 -24.27 18.35
CA GLN A 82 -13.59 -23.06 18.87
C GLN A 82 -12.60 -21.93 19.21
N CYS A 83 -11.43 -22.25 19.76
CA CYS A 83 -10.43 -21.24 20.13
C CYS A 83 -9.85 -20.54 18.89
N LEU A 84 -9.60 -21.31 17.81
CA LEU A 84 -9.13 -20.75 16.54
C LEU A 84 -10.19 -19.84 15.88
N LEU A 85 -11.47 -20.21 15.94
CA LEU A 85 -12.58 -19.39 15.44
C LEU A 85 -12.78 -18.11 16.26
N ILE A 86 -12.63 -18.16 17.58
CA ILE A 86 -12.67 -16.95 18.43
C ILE A 86 -11.49 -16.03 18.09
N GLY A 87 -10.28 -16.58 17.99
CA GLY A 87 -9.10 -15.79 17.62
C GLY A 87 -9.23 -15.16 16.24
N TYR A 88 -9.76 -15.90 15.26
CA TYR A 88 -10.09 -15.38 13.93
C TYR A 88 -11.05 -14.19 14.01
N PHE A 89 -12.15 -14.32 14.76
CA PHE A 89 -13.13 -13.25 14.94
C PHE A 89 -12.49 -12.00 15.57
N ILE A 90 -11.68 -12.18 16.62
CA ILE A 90 -11.00 -11.06 17.30
C ILE A 90 -10.04 -10.35 16.34
N LEU A 91 -9.25 -11.09 15.56
CA LEU A 91 -8.32 -10.48 14.61
C LEU A 91 -9.05 -9.70 13.50
N VAL A 92 -10.11 -10.26 12.92
CA VAL A 92 -10.91 -9.55 11.90
C VAL A 92 -11.57 -8.31 12.49
N LEU A 93 -12.08 -8.39 13.73
CA LEU A 93 -12.66 -7.23 14.43
C LEU A 93 -11.63 -6.12 14.68
N LEU A 94 -10.40 -6.48 15.07
CA LEU A 94 -9.31 -5.52 15.24
C LEU A 94 -8.93 -4.85 13.92
N VAL A 95 -8.85 -5.61 12.82
CA VAL A 95 -8.59 -5.05 11.48
C VAL A 95 -9.72 -4.08 11.08
N PHE A 96 -10.98 -4.45 11.28
CA PHE A 96 -12.12 -3.58 10.99
C PHE A 96 -12.08 -2.27 11.80
N ALA A 97 -11.74 -2.34 13.09
CA ALA A 97 -11.59 -1.16 13.94
C ALA A 97 -10.41 -0.27 13.47
N LEU A 98 -9.29 -0.88 13.06
CA LEU A 98 -8.16 -0.16 12.49
C LEU A 98 -8.50 0.52 11.17
N GLU A 99 -9.30 -0.10 10.30
CA GLU A 99 -9.75 0.50 9.04
C GLU A 99 -10.63 1.74 9.28
N ILE A 100 -11.58 1.67 10.21
CA ILE A 100 -12.41 2.83 10.60
C ILE A 100 -11.54 3.94 11.19
N THR A 101 -10.60 3.57 12.07
CA THR A 101 -9.69 4.53 12.71
C THR A 101 -8.78 5.19 11.68
N ALA A 102 -8.17 4.42 10.77
CA ALA A 102 -7.31 4.93 9.72
C ALA A 102 -8.10 5.83 8.73
N GLY A 103 -9.29 5.40 8.31
CA GLY A 103 -10.15 6.19 7.42
C GLY A 103 -10.60 7.51 8.04
N SER A 104 -11.03 7.49 9.31
CA SER A 104 -11.45 8.71 10.02
C SER A 104 -10.28 9.66 10.31
N LEU A 105 -9.13 9.15 10.78
CA LEU A 105 -7.93 9.97 11.00
C LEU A 105 -7.39 10.54 9.70
N GLY A 106 -7.38 9.76 8.61
CA GLY A 106 -6.97 10.23 7.29
C GLY A 106 -7.81 11.42 6.81
N PHE A 107 -9.12 11.40 7.10
CA PHE A 107 -10.02 12.50 6.76
C PHE A 107 -9.82 13.73 7.67
N VAL A 108 -9.75 13.52 9.00
CA VAL A 108 -9.66 14.61 9.98
C VAL A 108 -8.29 15.29 9.97
N MET A 109 -7.20 14.55 9.75
CA MET A 109 -5.84 15.05 9.83
C MET A 109 -5.20 15.28 8.44
N LYS A 110 -6.02 15.48 7.40
CA LYS A 110 -5.54 15.65 6.02
C LYS A 110 -4.46 16.74 5.88
N ASP A 111 -4.63 17.88 6.56
CA ASP A 111 -3.70 19.02 6.45
C ASP A 111 -2.34 18.69 7.09
N LYS A 112 -2.34 17.94 8.20
CA LYS A 112 -1.10 17.47 8.83
C LYS A 112 -0.40 16.41 7.97
N ILE A 113 -1.16 15.52 7.34
CA ILE A 113 -0.60 14.52 6.41
C ILE A 113 0.04 15.24 5.22
N ARG A 114 -0.63 16.25 4.66
CA ARG A 114 -0.08 17.11 3.61
C ARG A 114 1.25 17.74 4.02
N ASP A 115 1.33 18.36 5.20
CA ASP A 115 2.56 18.98 5.68
C ASP A 115 3.73 17.99 5.82
N VAL A 116 3.43 16.77 6.26
CA VAL A 116 4.44 15.69 6.35
C VAL A 116 4.90 15.29 4.96
N ILE A 117 3.98 15.02 4.03
CA ILE A 117 4.31 14.66 2.64
C ILE A 117 5.13 15.76 1.97
N TYR A 118 4.75 17.03 2.15
CA TYR A 118 5.48 18.17 1.61
C TYR A 118 6.95 18.17 2.07
N LYS A 119 7.18 18.08 3.39
CA LYS A 119 8.54 18.11 3.97
C LYS A 119 9.39 16.95 3.47
N GLU A 120 8.81 15.77 3.37
CA GLU A 120 9.49 14.54 2.98
C GLU A 120 9.84 14.54 1.48
N LEU A 121 8.91 14.98 0.63
CA LEU A 121 9.17 15.18 -0.80
C LEU A 121 10.22 16.27 -1.04
N ALA A 122 10.11 17.41 -0.36
CA ALA A 122 11.05 18.52 -0.53
C ALA A 122 12.45 18.13 -0.06
N SER A 123 12.56 17.42 1.07
CA SER A 123 13.83 16.88 1.55
C SER A 123 14.39 15.82 0.59
N GLY A 124 13.54 14.90 0.13
CA GLY A 124 13.93 13.84 -0.79
C GLY A 124 14.45 14.37 -2.13
N ILE A 125 13.79 15.39 -2.70
CA ILE A 125 14.26 16.09 -3.91
C ILE A 125 15.62 16.75 -3.65
N LYS A 126 15.77 17.45 -2.52
CA LYS A 126 16.96 18.25 -2.24
C LYS A 126 18.20 17.42 -1.94
N TYR A 127 18.06 16.33 -1.19
CA TYR A 127 19.19 15.59 -0.62
C TYR A 127 19.32 14.15 -1.14
N ASP A 128 18.20 13.48 -1.39
CA ASP A 128 18.17 12.02 -1.63
C ASP A 128 18.02 11.62 -3.10
N TYR A 129 17.65 12.56 -3.98
CA TYR A 129 17.59 12.30 -5.41
C TYR A 129 18.98 11.95 -5.99
N ARG A 130 19.02 10.94 -6.87
CA ARG A 130 20.24 10.46 -7.54
C ARG A 130 19.96 10.19 -9.01
N THR A 131 20.83 10.70 -9.88
CA THR A 131 20.76 10.44 -11.34
C THR A 131 21.34 9.07 -11.70
N GLU A 132 20.90 8.46 -12.79
CA GLU A 132 21.46 7.19 -13.31
C GLU A 132 22.99 7.24 -13.49
N VAL A 133 23.53 8.41 -13.85
CA VAL A 133 24.98 8.63 -13.99
C VAL A 133 25.70 8.52 -12.64
N GLN A 134 25.17 9.15 -11.59
CA GLN A 134 25.74 9.07 -10.23
C GLN A 134 25.65 7.65 -9.66
N LEU A 135 24.60 6.93 -10.03
CA LEU A 135 24.35 5.56 -9.60
C LEU A 135 25.33 4.57 -10.26
N ASN A 136 25.67 4.79 -11.52
CA ASN A 136 26.64 3.94 -12.23
C ASN A 136 28.09 4.15 -11.75
N ASP A 137 28.45 5.35 -11.30
CA ASP A 137 29.79 5.65 -10.77
C ASP A 137 29.99 5.11 -9.34
N GLN A 138 28.93 5.12 -8.51
CA GLN A 138 28.94 4.52 -7.16
C GLN A 138 28.68 3.00 -7.14
N SER A 139 28.18 2.42 -8.24
CA SER A 139 27.88 0.98 -8.40
C SER A 139 29.11 0.04 -8.26
N LYS A 140 30.33 0.55 -8.05
CA LYS A 140 31.47 -0.31 -7.67
C LYS A 140 31.32 -0.92 -6.28
N ASN A 141 30.51 -0.32 -5.40
CA ASN A 141 30.16 -0.90 -4.11
C ASN A 141 28.63 -1.04 -4.02
N ASN A 142 28.11 -2.26 -4.21
CA ASN A 142 26.71 -2.67 -4.04
C ASN A 142 26.24 -2.53 -2.56
N SER A 143 26.36 -1.35 -1.98
CA SER A 143 25.90 -1.07 -0.63
C SER A 143 24.37 -0.99 -0.61
N PHE A 144 23.77 -1.48 0.47
CA PHE A 144 22.32 -1.44 0.69
C PHE A 144 21.75 -0.02 0.56
N TYR A 145 22.52 1.01 0.97
CA TYR A 145 22.14 2.43 0.91
C TYR A 145 22.01 2.97 -0.53
N ASP A 146 22.87 2.53 -1.45
CA ASP A 146 22.83 2.97 -2.86
C ASP A 146 21.69 2.33 -3.67
N ARG A 147 21.17 1.17 -3.22
CA ARG A 147 19.92 0.61 -3.76
C ARG A 147 18.71 1.45 -3.34
N ASP A 148 18.78 2.08 -2.17
CA ASP A 148 17.65 2.79 -1.55
C ASP A 148 17.34 4.11 -2.28
N ALA A 149 18.38 4.90 -2.55
CA ALA A 149 18.26 6.16 -3.28
C ALA A 149 17.78 5.99 -4.74
N ARG A 150 18.07 4.83 -5.35
CA ARG A 150 17.55 4.46 -6.69
C ARG A 150 16.06 4.20 -6.71
N GLY A 151 15.58 3.44 -5.73
CA GLY A 151 14.15 3.11 -5.60
C GLY A 151 13.31 4.36 -5.44
N TRP A 152 13.78 5.30 -4.61
CA TRP A 152 13.16 6.60 -4.40
C TRP A 152 13.05 7.40 -5.70
N SER A 153 14.20 7.67 -6.33
CA SER A 153 14.29 8.55 -7.52
C SER A 153 13.43 8.00 -8.66
N THR A 154 13.45 6.68 -8.88
CA THR A 154 12.60 6.01 -9.89
C THR A 154 11.12 6.15 -9.58
N SER A 155 10.73 6.04 -8.29
CA SER A 155 9.32 6.15 -7.88
C SER A 155 8.82 7.58 -8.05
N LEU A 156 9.63 8.58 -7.71
CA LEU A 156 9.31 9.99 -7.92
C LEU A 156 9.21 10.33 -9.41
N ASP A 157 10.13 9.84 -10.24
CA ASP A 157 10.08 10.01 -11.70
C ASP A 157 8.84 9.37 -12.32
N THR A 158 8.40 8.21 -11.79
CA THR A 158 7.18 7.54 -12.24
C THR A 158 5.95 8.35 -11.83
N LEU A 159 5.90 8.83 -10.59
CA LEU A 159 4.83 9.68 -10.09
C LEU A 159 4.68 10.95 -10.92
N GLN A 160 5.80 11.61 -11.26
CA GLN A 160 5.80 12.81 -12.10
C GLN A 160 5.23 12.56 -13.50
N ARG A 161 5.58 11.43 -14.12
CA ARG A 161 5.03 11.04 -15.42
C ARG A 161 3.55 10.69 -15.35
N ASP A 162 3.16 9.91 -14.35
CA ASP A 162 1.78 9.40 -14.19
C ASP A 162 0.79 10.52 -13.83
N LEU A 163 1.22 11.48 -13.01
CA LEU A 163 0.41 12.63 -12.59
C LEU A 163 0.66 13.90 -13.40
N GLN A 164 1.59 13.87 -14.36
CA GLN A 164 1.90 15.00 -15.24
C GLN A 164 2.23 16.28 -14.45
N CYS A 165 3.11 16.13 -13.46
CA CYS A 165 3.49 17.17 -12.50
C CYS A 165 5.03 17.29 -12.39
N CYS A 166 5.53 18.38 -11.82
CA CYS A 166 6.96 18.55 -11.56
C CYS A 166 7.23 19.24 -10.23
N GLY A 167 8.15 18.66 -9.44
CA GLY A 167 8.50 19.13 -8.10
C GLY A 167 7.41 18.86 -7.06
N VAL A 168 7.51 19.49 -5.90
CA VAL A 168 6.50 19.38 -4.83
C VAL A 168 5.38 20.38 -5.09
N ASP A 169 5.74 21.65 -5.18
CA ASP A 169 4.86 22.79 -5.50
C ASP A 169 5.01 23.21 -6.96
N ASN A 170 6.23 23.15 -7.51
CA ASN A 170 6.50 23.42 -8.93
C ASN A 170 7.92 22.98 -9.35
N HIS A 171 8.24 23.19 -10.63
CA HIS A 171 9.52 22.80 -11.21
C HIS A 171 10.76 23.44 -10.54
N THR A 172 10.63 24.60 -9.89
CA THR A 172 11.77 25.30 -9.25
C THR A 172 12.30 24.57 -8.02
N ASP A 173 11.52 23.62 -7.45
CA ASP A 173 11.96 22.77 -6.34
C ASP A 173 13.20 21.92 -6.71
N TRP A 174 13.44 21.71 -8.00
CA TRP A 174 14.61 20.99 -8.52
C TRP A 174 15.86 21.85 -8.69
N TYR A 175 15.76 23.17 -8.54
CA TYR A 175 16.91 24.04 -8.74
C TYR A 175 17.89 23.91 -7.59
N ASN A 176 19.17 23.78 -7.92
CA ASN A 176 20.27 23.72 -6.95
C ASN A 176 20.10 22.59 -5.89
N ILE A 177 19.67 21.40 -6.32
CA ILE A 177 19.66 20.21 -5.45
C ILE A 177 21.04 19.56 -5.39
N GLN A 178 21.25 18.67 -4.41
CA GLN A 178 22.54 18.00 -4.20
C GLN A 178 23.01 17.18 -5.42
N ALA A 179 22.08 16.67 -6.23
CA ALA A 179 22.42 15.92 -7.43
C ALA A 179 23.02 16.78 -8.56
N TRP A 180 22.76 18.10 -8.59
CA TRP A 180 23.30 19.05 -9.56
C TRP A 180 23.44 20.45 -8.95
N PRO A 181 24.48 20.67 -8.14
CA PRO A 181 24.66 21.95 -7.46
C PRO A 181 24.85 23.08 -8.47
N ASN A 182 24.21 24.23 -8.20
CA ASN A 182 24.23 25.43 -9.02
C ASN A 182 23.63 25.29 -10.44
N GLU A 183 22.88 24.22 -10.72
CA GLU A 183 22.15 24.06 -11.97
C GLU A 183 20.65 24.31 -11.80
N GLN A 184 20.04 24.95 -12.80
CA GLN A 184 18.60 25.16 -12.91
C GLN A 184 18.04 24.19 -13.94
N LYS A 185 17.87 22.92 -13.53
CA LYS A 185 17.33 21.87 -14.37
C LYS A 185 16.37 20.98 -13.59
N VAL A 186 15.57 20.22 -14.33
CA VAL A 186 14.65 19.21 -13.79
C VAL A 186 15.01 17.82 -14.31
N PRO A 187 14.53 16.73 -13.69
CA PRO A 187 14.52 15.41 -14.30
C PRO A 187 13.73 15.37 -15.63
N ASP A 188 14.11 14.49 -16.55
CA ASP A 188 13.35 14.29 -17.81
C ASP A 188 11.93 13.74 -17.58
N SER A 189 11.64 13.19 -16.39
CA SER A 189 10.27 12.83 -15.95
C SER A 189 9.33 14.02 -15.83
N CYS A 190 9.84 15.25 -15.70
CA CYS A 190 9.05 16.49 -15.67
C CYS A 190 8.64 17.01 -17.05
N CYS A 191 9.12 16.40 -18.14
CA CYS A 191 8.88 16.88 -19.49
C CYS A 191 7.47 16.54 -19.99
N ILE A 192 6.78 17.55 -20.54
CA ILE A 192 5.43 17.39 -21.11
C ILE A 192 5.43 16.37 -22.25
N HIS A 193 6.47 16.42 -23.08
CA HIS A 193 6.72 15.46 -24.13
C HIS A 193 7.98 14.66 -23.81
N PRO A 194 7.88 13.33 -23.65
CA PRO A 194 9.02 12.49 -23.34
C PRO A 194 10.15 12.70 -24.35
N SER A 195 11.25 13.26 -23.90
CA SER A 195 12.42 13.55 -24.72
C SER A 195 13.67 13.54 -23.86
N ILE A 196 14.76 13.05 -24.44
CA ILE A 196 16.04 12.92 -23.74
C ILE A 196 16.61 14.31 -23.53
N ASN A 197 17.06 14.61 -22.31
CA ASN A 197 17.65 15.88 -21.89
C ASN A 197 16.72 17.09 -22.02
N CYS A 198 15.40 16.90 -22.05
CA CYS A 198 14.48 18.04 -22.03
C CYS A 198 14.53 18.80 -20.70
N GLY A 199 14.99 18.16 -19.61
CA GLY A 199 15.19 18.81 -18.33
C GLY A 199 16.22 19.94 -18.31
N PHE A 200 17.06 20.04 -19.35
CA PHE A 200 18.01 21.15 -19.59
C PHE A 200 17.43 22.26 -20.48
N GLY A 201 16.22 22.06 -20.99
CA GLY A 201 15.56 22.95 -21.94
C GLY A 201 14.91 24.16 -21.29
N ASP A 202 13.97 24.75 -22.02
CA ASP A 202 13.19 25.90 -21.55
C ASP A 202 12.09 25.42 -20.55
N PRO A 203 11.85 26.16 -19.45
CA PRO A 203 10.76 25.87 -18.51
C PRO A 203 9.39 25.64 -19.14
N SER A 204 9.11 26.22 -20.31
CA SER A 204 7.87 26.00 -21.07
C SER A 204 7.64 24.55 -21.52
N LEU A 205 8.68 23.71 -21.55
CA LEU A 205 8.60 22.29 -21.89
C LEU A 205 8.27 21.38 -20.69
N TRP A 206 8.21 21.95 -19.48
CA TRP A 206 8.04 21.20 -18.25
C TRP A 206 6.65 21.38 -17.66
N HIS A 207 6.20 20.36 -16.92
CA HIS A 207 4.98 20.46 -16.13
C HIS A 207 5.09 21.59 -15.09
N GLN A 208 4.13 22.51 -15.10
CA GLN A 208 4.16 23.70 -14.23
C GLN A 208 3.56 23.45 -12.85
N ARG A 209 2.70 22.45 -12.73
CA ARG A 209 2.00 22.12 -11.48
C ARG A 209 2.85 21.21 -10.61
N GLY A 210 2.82 21.47 -9.31
CA GLY A 210 3.45 20.64 -8.30
C GLY A 210 2.75 19.30 -8.13
N CYS A 211 3.53 18.28 -7.80
CA CYS A 211 2.98 16.95 -7.60
C CYS A 211 2.11 16.83 -6.35
N LEU A 212 2.33 17.65 -5.31
CA LEU A 212 1.51 17.58 -4.10
C LEU A 212 0.06 17.99 -4.40
N GLU A 213 -0.13 19.08 -5.15
CA GLU A 213 -1.46 19.55 -5.57
C GLU A 213 -2.15 18.52 -6.49
N GLU A 214 -1.44 17.95 -7.46
CA GLU A 214 -2.01 16.95 -8.36
C GLU A 214 -2.38 15.65 -7.64
N VAL A 215 -1.61 15.24 -6.62
CA VAL A 215 -1.98 14.12 -5.74
C VAL A 215 -3.29 14.42 -5.00
N GLU A 216 -3.42 15.60 -4.39
CA GLU A 216 -4.65 16.01 -3.69
C GLU A 216 -5.86 16.07 -4.63
N TYR A 217 -5.66 16.60 -5.84
CA TYR A 217 -6.66 16.65 -6.89
C TYR A 217 -7.09 15.23 -7.31
N TRP A 218 -6.12 14.34 -7.52
CA TRP A 218 -6.38 12.93 -7.84
C TRP A 218 -7.18 12.25 -6.73
N PHE A 219 -6.83 12.46 -5.46
CA PHE A 219 -7.58 11.91 -4.32
C PHE A 219 -9.01 12.43 -4.27
N THR A 220 -9.20 13.73 -4.45
CA THR A 220 -10.54 14.34 -4.40
C THR A 220 -11.42 13.85 -5.55
N ARG A 221 -10.84 13.72 -6.74
CA ARG A 221 -11.53 13.21 -7.94
C ARG A 221 -11.89 11.73 -7.82
N ASN A 222 -11.02 10.93 -7.23
CA ASN A 222 -11.18 9.48 -7.07
C ASN A 222 -11.70 9.07 -5.69
N MET A 223 -12.17 10.02 -4.88
CA MET A 223 -12.67 9.75 -3.53
C MET A 223 -13.82 8.73 -3.53
N TYR A 224 -14.63 8.71 -4.60
CA TYR A 224 -15.69 7.71 -4.77
C TYR A 224 -15.14 6.29 -4.87
N ILE A 225 -14.00 6.07 -5.54
CA ILE A 225 -13.35 4.75 -5.68
C ILE A 225 -12.91 4.30 -4.29
N LEU A 226 -12.21 5.16 -3.56
CA LEU A 226 -11.75 4.88 -2.20
C LEU A 226 -12.92 4.55 -1.27
N GLY A 227 -14.00 5.33 -1.33
CA GLY A 227 -15.22 5.07 -0.56
C GLY A 227 -15.85 3.71 -0.88
N VAL A 228 -16.03 3.40 -2.17
CA VAL A 228 -16.61 2.10 -2.61
C VAL A 228 -15.72 0.92 -2.18
N THR A 229 -14.40 1.04 -2.34
CA THR A 229 -13.47 -0.02 -1.90
C THR A 229 -13.54 -0.24 -0.39
N GLY A 230 -13.55 0.82 0.42
CA GLY A 230 -13.66 0.73 1.88
C GLY A 230 -14.97 0.10 2.33
N VAL A 231 -16.11 0.51 1.75
CA VAL A 231 -17.42 -0.09 2.05
C VAL A 231 -17.47 -1.57 1.66
N THR A 232 -16.87 -1.93 0.53
CA THR A 232 -16.81 -3.33 0.07
C THR A 232 -15.99 -4.18 1.05
N ILE A 233 -14.80 -3.72 1.43
CA ILE A 233 -13.92 -4.41 2.39
C ILE A 233 -14.64 -4.59 3.74
N GLY A 234 -15.21 -3.51 4.28
CA GLY A 234 -15.95 -3.57 5.56
C GLY A 234 -17.16 -4.51 5.51
N SER A 235 -17.90 -4.51 4.41
CA SER A 235 -19.04 -5.42 4.21
C SER A 235 -18.60 -6.88 4.20
N VAL A 236 -17.51 -7.19 3.50
CA VAL A 236 -16.91 -8.54 3.46
C VAL A 236 -16.45 -8.98 4.85
N GLN A 237 -15.79 -8.11 5.61
CA GLN A 237 -15.36 -8.40 6.98
C GLN A 237 -16.53 -8.71 7.91
N ILE A 238 -17.63 -7.95 7.81
CA ILE A 238 -18.85 -8.21 8.59
C ILE A 238 -19.44 -9.57 8.24
N LEU A 239 -19.57 -9.90 6.96
CA LEU A 239 -20.10 -11.19 6.51
C LEU A 239 -19.25 -12.36 7.02
N ILE A 240 -17.93 -12.20 6.99
CA ILE A 240 -16.97 -13.16 7.50
C ILE A 240 -17.10 -13.36 9.02
N MET A 241 -17.25 -12.27 9.78
CA MET A 241 -17.46 -12.33 11.23
C MET A 241 -18.77 -13.06 11.57
N VAL A 242 -19.86 -12.76 10.85
CA VAL A 242 -21.14 -13.46 10.99
C VAL A 242 -20.98 -14.95 10.69
N ALA A 243 -20.28 -15.30 9.62
CA ALA A 243 -20.01 -16.70 9.27
C ALA A 243 -19.17 -17.42 10.34
N ALA A 244 -18.16 -16.75 10.91
CA ALA A 244 -17.34 -17.30 11.99
C ALA A 244 -18.17 -17.59 13.25
N VAL A 245 -19.07 -16.67 13.64
CA VAL A 245 -20.00 -16.87 14.77
C VAL A 245 -20.97 -18.01 14.47
N ALA A 246 -21.53 -18.09 13.25
CA ALA A 246 -22.40 -19.17 12.86
C ALA A 246 -21.70 -20.54 12.94
N GLN A 247 -20.46 -20.64 12.47
CA GLN A 247 -19.64 -21.85 12.59
C GLN A 247 -19.33 -22.19 14.05
N PHE A 248 -18.99 -21.20 14.87
CA PHE A 248 -18.76 -21.39 16.30
C PHE A 248 -20.00 -21.97 17.01
N CYS A 249 -21.17 -21.38 16.77
CA CYS A 249 -22.44 -21.83 17.33
C CYS A 249 -22.78 -23.26 16.89
N TYR A 250 -22.58 -23.58 15.60
CA TYR A 250 -22.80 -24.92 15.06
C TYR A 250 -21.88 -25.98 15.71
N ILE A 251 -20.59 -25.68 15.85
CA ILE A 251 -19.64 -26.57 16.51
C ILE A 251 -20.01 -26.75 17.98
N ARG A 252 -20.43 -25.68 18.65
CA ARG A 252 -20.89 -25.73 20.06
C ARG A 252 -22.12 -26.61 20.21
N SER A 253 -23.13 -26.47 19.35
CA SER A 253 -24.35 -27.28 19.41
C SER A 253 -24.08 -28.76 19.14
N LYS A 254 -23.08 -29.09 18.31
CA LYS A 254 -22.66 -30.48 18.05
C LYS A 254 -21.94 -31.10 19.25
N ARG A 255 -21.15 -30.31 20.00
CA ARG A 255 -20.38 -30.78 21.16
C ARG A 255 -21.25 -30.93 22.43
N PHE A 256 -22.29 -30.11 22.58
CA PHE A 256 -23.23 -30.18 23.70
C PHE A 256 -24.68 -30.28 23.18
N PRO A 257 -25.12 -31.48 22.76
CA PRO A 257 -26.51 -31.70 22.41
C PRO A 257 -27.37 -31.60 23.69
N LEU A 258 -28.34 -30.68 23.69
CA LEU A 258 -29.42 -30.62 24.70
C LEU A 258 -30.45 -31.72 24.43
#